data_AF-X6LJV4-F1
#
_entry.id   AF-X6LJV4-F1
#
_cell.length_a   1.000
_cell.length_b   1.000
_cell.length_c   1.000
_cell.angle_alpha   90.00
_cell.angle_beta   90.00
_cell.angle_gamma   90.00
#
_symmetry.space_group_name_H-M   'P 1'
#
loop_
_entity.id
_entity.type
_entity.pdbx_description
1 polymer ?
#
loop_
_entity_poly.entity_id
_entity_poly.type
_entity_poly.pdbx_seq_one_letter_code
_entity_poly.pdbx_strand_id
1 'polypeptide(L)'
;MSYKAFAYFEGKMHEVLLASLKLKSLEEKVVEIINNTKNGNDKTVNSTPHFKIIDNSSQEITNDEQLKTAFKAKDIFFFVHLIDNNNDERKYPEDEKKEEEEEEGDDEHHSILNPLVLLTGAAKYKNLKYLPGVKVDLMKFRNLFEDVYGYE
;
A
#
# COMPACT_ATOMS: atom_id res chain seq x y z
N MET A 1 15.08 -21.70 -16.23
CA MET A 1 14.71 -20.26 -16.39
C MET A 1 14.19 -19.77 -15.06
N SER A 2 14.56 -18.57 -14.65
CA SER A 2 14.00 -17.90 -13.47
C SER A 2 12.88 -16.96 -13.89
N TYR A 3 11.86 -16.84 -13.05
CA TYR A 3 10.76 -15.89 -13.24
C TYR A 3 11.01 -14.69 -12.35
N LYS A 4 11.14 -13.51 -12.96
CA LYS A 4 11.38 -12.26 -12.25
C LYS A 4 10.06 -11.53 -12.00
N ALA A 5 9.87 -11.06 -10.79
CA ALA A 5 8.75 -10.23 -10.35
C ALA A 5 9.22 -9.22 -9.31
N PHE A 6 8.35 -8.28 -8.95
CA PHE A 6 8.58 -7.35 -7.85
C PHE A 6 7.49 -7.51 -6.80
N ALA A 7 7.86 -7.52 -5.52
CA ALA A 7 6.94 -7.54 -4.39
C ALA A 7 7.03 -6.22 -3.63
N TYR A 8 5.90 -5.58 -3.39
CA TYR A 8 5.76 -4.40 -2.55
C TYR A 8 5.35 -4.81 -1.14
N PHE A 9 6.13 -4.37 -0.17
CA PHE A 9 5.88 -4.60 1.25
C PHE A 9 6.33 -3.35 2.04
N GLU A 10 5.47 -2.83 2.92
CA GLU A 10 5.75 -1.63 3.75
C GLU A 10 6.33 -0.44 2.94
N GLY A 11 5.76 -0.17 1.76
CA GLY A 11 6.21 0.92 0.88
C GLY A 11 7.56 0.69 0.20
N LYS A 12 8.19 -0.48 0.38
CA LYS A 12 9.45 -0.86 -0.27
C LYS A 12 9.22 -1.88 -1.37
N MET A 13 9.96 -1.73 -2.46
CA MET A 13 9.95 -2.65 -3.59
C MET A 13 11.09 -3.66 -3.45
N HIS A 14 10.76 -4.95 -3.55
CA HIS A 14 11.69 -6.07 -3.45
C HIS A 14 11.69 -6.87 -4.75
N GLU A 15 12.87 -7.09 -5.34
CA GLU A 15 12.98 -8.00 -6.48
C GLU A 15 12.85 -9.46 -6.02
N VAL A 16 11.97 -10.21 -6.67
CA VAL A 16 11.71 -11.62 -6.39
C VAL A 16 12.05 -12.47 -7.61
N LEU A 17 12.93 -13.44 -7.40
CA LEU A 17 13.29 -14.44 -8.40
C LEU A 17 12.72 -15.80 -8.00
N LEU A 18 11.81 -16.33 -8.80
CA LEU A 18 11.20 -17.65 -8.58
C LEU A 18 11.83 -18.69 -9.51
N ALA A 19 12.20 -19.84 -8.94
CA ALA A 19 12.67 -20.99 -9.72
C ALA A 19 11.52 -21.73 -10.43
N SER A 20 10.29 -21.60 -9.91
CA SER A 20 9.08 -22.16 -10.50
C SER A 20 7.87 -21.30 -10.16
N LEU A 21 6.86 -21.30 -11.03
CA LEU A 21 5.56 -20.64 -10.80
C LEU A 21 4.68 -21.52 -9.91
N LYS A 22 5.10 -21.65 -8.65
CA LYS A 22 4.35 -22.28 -7.57
C LYS A 22 4.13 -21.25 -6.48
N LEU A 23 2.91 -21.16 -5.97
CA LEU A 23 2.53 -20.20 -4.94
C LEU A 23 3.43 -20.33 -3.70
N LYS A 24 3.70 -21.57 -3.28
CA LYS A 24 4.60 -21.85 -2.16
C LYS A 24 5.98 -21.20 -2.31
N SER A 25 6.55 -21.17 -3.52
CA SER A 25 7.85 -20.53 -3.76
C SER A 25 7.78 -19.01 -3.65
N LEU A 26 6.65 -18.41 -4.01
CA LEU A 26 6.41 -16.98 -3.83
C LEU A 26 6.20 -16.65 -2.35
N GLU A 27 5.40 -17.44 -1.63
CA GLU A 27 5.18 -17.29 -0.19
C GLU A 27 6.49 -17.38 0.60
N GLU A 28 7.37 -18.34 0.28
CA GLU A 28 8.69 -18.46 0.89
C GLU A 28 9.53 -17.17 0.71
N LYS A 29 9.47 -16.55 -0.48
CA LYS A 29 10.16 -15.29 -0.77
C LYS A 29 9.54 -14.11 -0.03
N VAL A 30 8.21 -14.08 0.10
CA VAL A 30 7.49 -13.05 0.86
C VAL A 30 7.82 -13.15 2.35
N VAL A 31 7.85 -14.35 2.91
CA VAL A 31 8.27 -14.57 4.31
C VAL A 31 9.70 -14.09 4.53
N GLU A 32 10.62 -14.35 3.59
CA GLU A 32 11.99 -13.84 3.63
C GLU A 32 12.01 -12.30 3.68
N ILE A 33 11.21 -11.63 2.85
CA ILE A 33 11.07 -10.16 2.84
C ILE A 33 10.55 -9.63 4.17
N ILE A 34 9.47 -10.23 4.70
CA ILE A 34 8.85 -9.82 5.97
C ILE A 34 9.85 -9.97 7.12
N ASN A 35 10.53 -11.11 7.21
CA ASN A 35 11.48 -11.38 8.29
C ASN A 35 12.72 -10.48 8.24
N ASN A 36 13.21 -10.15 7.04
CA ASN A 36 14.33 -9.23 6.88
C ASN A 36 13.96 -7.78 7.22
N THR A 37 12.68 -7.43 7.14
CA THR A 37 12.19 -6.07 7.43
C THR A 37 11.94 -5.88 8.93
N LYS A 38 11.59 -6.94 9.66
CA LYS A 38 11.46 -6.92 11.12
C LYS A 38 12.84 -6.77 11.79
N ASN A 39 13.23 -5.54 12.09
CA ASN A 39 14.40 -5.22 12.91
C ASN A 39 14.28 -5.85 14.31
N GLY A 40 14.88 -7.03 14.53
CA GLY A 40 15.49 -7.60 15.75
C GLY A 40 14.85 -7.47 17.16
N ASN A 41 13.79 -6.69 17.33
CA ASN A 41 13.29 -6.24 18.62
C ASN A 41 11.94 -6.87 18.97
N ASP A 42 11.25 -7.46 17.98
CA ASP A 42 9.99 -8.13 18.19
C ASP A 42 10.22 -9.62 18.46
N LYS A 43 10.05 -10.01 19.73
CA LYS A 43 10.27 -11.37 20.26
C LYS A 43 9.22 -12.39 19.79
N THR A 44 8.60 -12.20 18.63
CA THR A 44 7.68 -13.15 17.98
C THR A 44 8.42 -13.95 16.91
N VAL A 45 9.56 -14.53 17.29
CA VAL A 45 10.46 -15.30 16.41
C VAL A 45 9.80 -16.57 15.82
N ASN A 46 8.59 -16.95 16.25
CA ASN A 46 7.97 -18.23 15.90
C ASN A 46 6.57 -18.16 15.26
N SER A 47 6.00 -16.98 15.01
CA SER A 47 4.72 -16.91 14.30
C SER A 47 4.97 -16.71 12.81
N THR A 48 4.52 -17.67 12.00
CA THR A 48 4.40 -17.49 10.55
C THR A 48 3.55 -16.25 10.32
N PRO A 49 4.06 -15.21 9.63
CA PRO A 49 3.27 -14.02 9.38
C PRO A 49 2.03 -14.43 8.58
N HIS A 50 0.85 -14.02 9.05
CA HIS A 50 -0.37 -14.11 8.25
C HIS A 50 -0.35 -12.95 7.27
N PHE A 51 -0.43 -13.26 5.99
CA PHE A 51 -0.44 -12.27 4.92
C PHE A 51 -1.30 -12.75 3.76
N LYS A 52 -1.72 -11.80 2.92
CA LYS A 52 -2.29 -12.03 1.60
C LYS A 52 -1.41 -11.41 0.53
N ILE A 53 -1.39 -12.01 -0.65
CA ILE A 53 -0.66 -11.52 -1.82
C ILE A 53 -1.68 -11.14 -2.88
N ILE A 54 -1.56 -9.92 -3.39
CA ILE A 54 -2.45 -9.36 -4.40
C ILE A 54 -1.65 -9.07 -5.67
N ASP A 55 -2.21 -9.32 -6.85
CA ASP A 55 -1.58 -9.00 -8.14
C ASP A 55 -1.90 -7.59 -8.66
N ASN A 56 -1.41 -7.24 -9.85
CA ASN A 56 -1.68 -5.97 -10.52
C ASN A 56 -3.17 -5.70 -10.79
N SER A 57 -4.01 -6.73 -10.83
CA SER A 57 -5.44 -6.62 -11.06
C SER A 57 -6.24 -6.51 -9.75
N SER A 58 -5.55 -6.30 -8.64
CA SER A 58 -6.12 -6.28 -7.29
C SER A 58 -6.78 -7.61 -6.91
N GLN A 59 -6.37 -8.73 -7.53
CA GLN A 59 -6.86 -10.05 -7.20
C GLN A 59 -5.92 -10.78 -6.25
N GLU A 60 -6.49 -11.41 -5.23
CA GLU A 60 -5.75 -12.25 -4.30
C GLU A 60 -5.27 -13.55 -4.98
N ILE A 61 -4.00 -13.87 -4.77
CA ILE A 61 -3.37 -15.09 -5.29
C ILE A 61 -3.42 -16.17 -4.21
N THR A 62 -4.34 -17.11 -4.38
CA THR A 62 -4.60 -18.23 -3.46
C THR A 62 -4.17 -19.59 -4.04
N ASN A 63 -3.80 -19.65 -5.33
CA ASN A 63 -3.36 -20.88 -5.98
C ASN A 63 -2.36 -20.66 -7.13
N ASP A 64 -1.76 -21.77 -7.59
CA ASP A 64 -0.75 -21.79 -8.66
C ASP A 64 -1.27 -21.28 -10.02
N GLU A 65 -2.57 -21.42 -10.32
CA GLU A 65 -3.15 -21.00 -11.59
C GLU A 65 -3.33 -19.47 -11.66
N GLN A 66 -3.75 -18.87 -10.55
CA GLN A 66 -3.79 -17.41 -10.40
C GLN A 66 -2.39 -16.82 -10.52
N LEU A 67 -1.39 -17.43 -9.88
CA LEU A 67 0.01 -17.02 -10.02
C LEU A 67 0.47 -17.07 -11.48
N LYS A 68 0.23 -18.18 -12.18
CA LYS A 68 0.58 -18.30 -13.61
C LYS A 68 -0.13 -17.25 -14.47
N THR A 69 -1.35 -16.89 -14.10
CA THR A 69 -2.13 -15.87 -14.82
C THR A 69 -1.55 -14.47 -14.59
N ALA A 70 -1.15 -14.14 -13.36
CA ALA A 70 -0.45 -12.89 -13.06
C ALA A 70 0.85 -12.75 -13.88
N PHE A 71 1.58 -13.85 -14.09
CA PHE A 71 2.79 -13.89 -14.92
C PHE A 71 2.55 -13.76 -16.44
N LYS A 72 1.30 -13.70 -16.90
CA LYS A 72 0.97 -13.35 -18.30
C LYS A 72 0.92 -11.83 -18.52
N ALA A 73 0.87 -11.02 -17.45
CA ALA A 73 0.93 -9.57 -17.55
C ALA A 73 2.32 -9.11 -18.02
N LYS A 74 2.38 -7.92 -18.62
CA LYS A 74 3.62 -7.33 -19.13
C LYS A 74 4.61 -7.02 -18.00
N ASP A 75 4.10 -6.41 -16.93
CA ASP A 75 4.84 -6.09 -15.73
C ASP A 75 4.22 -6.87 -14.57
N ILE A 76 5.05 -7.42 -13.67
CA ILE A 76 4.59 -8.35 -12.62
C ILE A 76 4.91 -7.74 -11.26
N PHE A 77 3.89 -7.16 -10.64
CA PHE A 77 3.96 -6.65 -9.27
C PHE A 77 3.02 -7.45 -8.38
N PHE A 78 3.50 -7.69 -7.16
CA PHE A 78 2.74 -8.30 -6.08
C PHE A 78 2.70 -7.33 -4.91
N PHE A 79 1.54 -7.21 -4.27
CA PHE A 79 1.36 -6.42 -3.06
C PHE A 79 1.14 -7.36 -1.89
N VAL A 80 1.97 -7.22 -0.86
CA VAL A 80 1.92 -8.06 0.34
C VAL A 80 1.25 -7.26 1.46
N HIS A 81 0.15 -7.78 1.98
CA HIS A 81 -0.57 -7.19 3.11
C HIS A 81 -0.56 -8.17 4.28
N LEU A 82 -0.15 -7.71 5.48
CA LEU A 82 -0.28 -8.49 6.70
C LEU A 82 -1.75 -8.55 7.13
N ILE A 83 -2.14 -9.67 7.73
CA ILE A 83 -3.47 -9.87 8.30
C ILE A 83 -3.29 -9.98 9.81
N ASP A 84 -3.84 -9.02 10.56
CA ASP A 84 -3.90 -9.11 12.01
C ASP A 84 -5.11 -9.95 12.42
N ASN A 85 -4.87 -11.00 13.21
CA ASN A 85 -5.91 -11.90 13.73
C ASN A 85 -6.71 -11.28 14.92
N ASN A 86 -6.60 -9.98 15.17
CA ASN A 86 -7.38 -9.33 16.22
C ASN A 86 -8.81 -9.12 15.72
N ASN A 87 -9.65 -10.08 16.09
CA ASN A 87 -11.08 -10.09 15.91
C ASN A 87 -11.71 -9.07 16.87
N ASP A 88 -11.72 -7.79 16.50
CA ASP A 88 -12.57 -6.78 17.15
C ASP A 88 -13.84 -6.58 16.32
N GLU A 89 -14.92 -7.21 16.77
CA GLU A 89 -16.29 -6.81 16.45
C GLU A 89 -16.45 -5.33 16.83
N ARG A 90 -16.15 -4.40 15.90
CA ARG A 90 -16.49 -2.99 16.05
C ARG A 90 -18.01 -2.84 15.97
N LYS A 91 -18.65 -3.03 17.11
CA LYS A 91 -20.02 -2.65 17.39
C LYS A 91 -20.08 -1.12 17.39
N TYR A 92 -20.43 -0.53 16.26
CA TYR A 92 -20.74 0.89 16.18
C TYR A 92 -21.81 1.27 17.21
N PRO A 93 -21.60 2.29 18.05
CA PRO A 93 -22.71 3.06 18.59
C PRO A 93 -23.01 4.22 17.63
N GLU A 94 -24.25 4.26 17.15
CA GLU A 94 -24.79 5.42 16.44
C GLU A 94 -24.72 6.68 17.32
N ASP A 95 -24.23 7.75 16.70
CA ASP A 95 -24.51 9.16 16.92
C ASP A 95 -24.60 9.69 18.37
N GLU A 96 -23.57 10.41 18.80
CA GLU A 96 -23.77 11.74 19.39
C GLU A 96 -22.51 12.63 19.27
N LYS A 97 -22.70 13.77 18.61
CA LYS A 97 -21.70 14.80 18.30
C LYS A 97 -20.81 15.19 19.49
N LYS A 98 -19.49 15.22 19.26
CA LYS A 98 -18.60 16.31 19.70
C LYS A 98 -17.24 16.21 19.02
N GLU A 99 -16.77 17.39 18.61
CA GLU A 99 -15.45 17.69 18.08
C GLU A 99 -14.36 17.16 19.02
N GLU A 100 -13.36 16.50 18.42
CA GLU A 100 -11.92 16.44 18.75
C GLU A 100 -11.37 15.02 18.58
N GLU A 101 -10.56 14.89 17.52
CA GLU A 101 -9.56 13.85 17.26
C GLU A 101 -10.07 12.42 16.95
N GLU A 102 -10.43 12.22 15.68
CA GLU A 102 -10.60 10.93 14.98
C GLU A 102 -9.56 10.92 13.81
N GLU A 103 -8.88 9.84 13.41
CA GLU A 103 -9.31 8.43 13.39
C GLU A 103 -8.12 7.49 13.08
N GLU A 104 -8.15 6.28 13.65
CA GLU A 104 -7.64 5.06 13.01
C GLU A 104 -8.57 4.68 11.85
N GLY A 105 -8.06 4.21 10.71
CA GLY A 105 -8.91 3.50 9.76
C GLY A 105 -8.32 3.36 8.37
N ASP A 106 -8.37 2.12 7.86
CA ASP A 106 -8.29 1.69 6.45
C ASP A 106 -7.45 2.55 5.51
N ASP A 107 -6.39 1.95 4.95
CA ASP A 107 -5.69 2.50 3.78
C ASP A 107 -6.60 2.37 2.54
N GLU A 108 -7.75 3.02 2.56
CA GLU A 108 -8.58 3.27 1.39
C GLU A 108 -7.78 4.24 0.51
N HIS A 109 -6.96 3.68 -0.37
CA HIS A 109 -6.23 4.44 -1.37
C HIS A 109 -7.25 5.08 -2.33
N HIS A 110 -7.70 6.28 -2.00
CA HIS A 110 -8.56 7.05 -2.88
C HIS A 110 -7.77 7.43 -4.14
N SER A 111 -8.16 6.86 -5.29
CA SER A 111 -7.56 7.23 -6.57
C SER A 111 -7.93 8.68 -6.88
N ILE A 112 -6.93 9.55 -7.02
CA ILE A 112 -7.15 10.94 -7.40
C ILE A 112 -7.37 11.00 -8.90
N LEU A 113 -8.64 11.04 -9.31
CA LEU A 113 -9.04 10.97 -10.71
C LEU A 113 -8.61 12.19 -11.55
N ASN A 114 -8.27 13.32 -10.93
CA ASN A 114 -7.80 14.54 -11.61
C ASN A 114 -6.91 15.41 -10.71
N PRO A 115 -5.61 15.10 -10.60
CA PRO A 115 -4.76 15.76 -9.62
C PRO A 115 -4.43 17.22 -10.02
N LEU A 116 -4.70 17.62 -11.27
CA LEU A 116 -4.67 19.03 -11.73
C LEU A 116 -5.76 19.91 -11.09
N VAL A 117 -6.90 19.33 -10.70
CA VAL A 117 -7.96 20.05 -9.98
C VAL A 117 -7.48 20.43 -8.57
N LEU A 118 -6.69 19.56 -7.93
CA LEU A 118 -6.06 19.85 -6.65
C LEU A 118 -5.00 20.95 -6.79
N LEU A 119 -4.19 20.93 -7.86
CA LEU A 119 -3.17 21.96 -8.13
C LEU A 119 -3.80 23.34 -8.40
N THR A 120 -4.90 23.40 -9.15
CA THR A 120 -5.63 24.65 -9.39
C THR A 120 -6.32 25.16 -8.12
N GLY A 121 -6.81 24.26 -7.27
CA GLY A 121 -7.21 24.59 -5.89
C GLY A 121 -6.05 25.19 -5.09
N ALA A 122 -4.91 24.52 -5.05
CA ALA A 122 -3.68 24.96 -4.35
C ALA A 122 -3.26 26.38 -4.73
N ALA A 123 -3.23 26.68 -6.03
CA ALA A 123 -2.88 28.00 -6.54
C ALA A 123 -3.84 29.09 -6.02
N LYS A 124 -5.14 28.77 -5.89
CA LYS A 124 -6.16 29.70 -5.38
C LYS A 124 -6.04 29.92 -3.86
N TYR A 125 -5.64 28.90 -3.09
CA TYR A 125 -5.50 28.97 -1.64
C TYR A 125 -4.22 29.67 -1.14
N LYS A 126 -3.25 29.96 -2.02
CA LYS A 126 -2.04 30.72 -1.67
C LYS A 126 -2.33 32.06 -0.98
N ASN A 127 -3.49 32.65 -1.27
CA ASN A 127 -3.91 33.97 -0.79
C ASN A 127 -4.96 33.95 0.34
N LEU A 128 -5.42 32.77 0.79
CA LEU A 128 -6.46 32.65 1.82
C LEU A 128 -5.87 32.24 3.17
N LYS A 129 -6.20 32.99 4.24
CA LYS A 129 -5.64 32.79 5.59
C LYS A 129 -6.24 31.62 6.37
N TYR A 130 -7.29 30.96 5.87
CA TYR A 130 -8.25 30.29 6.75
C TYR A 130 -8.08 28.78 6.96
N LEU A 131 -7.10 28.10 6.33
CA LEU A 131 -6.96 26.65 6.48
C LEU A 131 -5.49 26.22 6.46
N PRO A 132 -4.77 26.32 7.60
CA PRO A 132 -3.35 26.00 7.67
C PRO A 132 -3.05 24.52 7.36
N GLY A 133 -3.90 23.57 7.78
CA GLY A 133 -3.72 22.15 7.46
C GLY A 133 -3.79 21.86 5.95
N VAL A 134 -4.88 22.30 5.32
CA VAL A 134 -5.09 22.14 3.86
C VAL A 134 -3.95 22.79 3.05
N LYS A 135 -3.40 23.91 3.52
CA LYS A 135 -2.26 24.57 2.86
C LYS A 135 -1.00 23.70 2.84
N VAL A 136 -0.72 22.96 3.92
CA VAL A 136 0.44 22.07 4.00
C VAL A 136 0.31 20.94 2.97
N ASP A 137 -0.86 20.32 2.88
CA ASP A 137 -1.07 19.21 1.95
C ASP A 137 -1.06 19.67 0.49
N LEU A 138 -1.64 20.85 0.19
CA LEU A 138 -1.54 21.46 -1.13
C LEU A 138 -0.10 21.82 -1.53
N MET A 139 0.74 22.23 -0.57
CA MET A 139 2.18 22.44 -0.82
C MET A 139 2.91 21.12 -1.11
N LYS A 140 2.61 20.05 -0.37
CA LYS A 140 3.18 18.71 -0.66
C LYS A 140 2.79 18.23 -2.06
N PHE A 141 1.53 18.38 -2.45
CA PHE A 141 1.08 18.04 -3.80
C PHE A 141 1.82 18.86 -4.85
N ARG A 142 1.94 20.18 -4.65
CA ARG A 142 2.71 21.02 -5.58
C ARG A 142 4.14 20.48 -5.75
N ASN A 143 4.88 20.30 -4.67
CA ASN A 143 6.26 19.81 -4.73
C ASN A 143 6.37 18.45 -5.44
N LEU A 144 5.42 17.54 -5.19
CA LEU A 144 5.35 16.25 -5.87
C LEU A 144 5.15 16.41 -7.38
N PHE A 145 4.29 17.35 -7.79
CA PHE A 145 4.09 17.66 -9.20
C PHE A 145 5.31 18.29 -9.88
N GLU A 146 6.02 19.18 -9.18
CA GLU A 146 7.27 19.77 -9.69
C GLU A 146 8.33 18.66 -9.86
N ASP A 147 8.50 17.78 -8.87
CA ASP A 147 9.50 16.72 -8.86
C ASP A 147 9.23 15.61 -9.90
N VAL A 148 7.98 15.15 -9.99
CA VAL A 148 7.61 14.03 -10.86
C VAL A 148 7.39 14.46 -12.32
N TYR A 149 6.84 15.66 -12.54
CA TYR A 149 6.36 16.09 -13.86
C TYR A 149 7.00 17.39 -14.37
N GLY A 150 7.80 18.09 -13.57
CA GLY A 150 8.52 19.30 -14.00
C GLY A 150 7.64 20.53 -14.23
N TYR A 151 6.45 20.59 -13.62
CA TYR A 151 5.61 21.80 -13.64
C TYR A 151 6.15 22.84 -12.64
N GLU A 152 6.24 24.12 -13.02
CA GLU A 152 6.66 25.25 -12.16
C GLU A 152 5.47 26.08 -11.60
#